data_AF-A0AAW9FND5-F1
#
_entry.id   AF-A0AAW9FND5-F1
#
_cell.length_a   1.000
_cell.length_b   1.000
_cell.length_c   1.000
_cell.angle_alpha   90.00
_cell.angle_beta   90.00
_cell.angle_gamma   90.00
#
_symmetry.space_group_name_H-M   'P 1'
#
loop_
_entity.id
_entity.type
_entity.pdbx_description
1 polymer ?
#
loop_
_entity_poly.entity_id
_entity_poly.type
_entity_poly.pdbx_seq_one_letter_code
_entity_poly.pdbx_strand_id
1 'polypeptide(L)'
;MVESTLIENPSRSFVDWPAIFAGTAIASGTVAVLTAFAGGLGLNAISADNGGELSITWLIVTGLFVVLSMVASYMLGGYITGR
;
A
#
# COMPACT_ATOMS: atom_id res chain seq x y z
N MET A 1 36.25 30.41 29.41
CA MET A 1 35.95 29.42 28.36
C MET A 1 35.04 28.39 29.02
N VAL A 2 33.74 28.48 28.77
CA VAL A 2 32.77 27.51 29.33
C VAL A 2 32.78 26.31 28.40
N GLU A 3 33.07 25.13 28.96
CA GLU A 3 32.94 23.83 28.30
C GLU A 3 31.58 23.80 27.60
N SER A 4 31.58 23.67 26.28
CA SER A 4 30.37 23.32 25.56
C SER A 4 30.13 21.84 25.87
N THR A 5 29.64 21.55 27.08
CA THR A 5 29.20 20.22 27.45
C THR A 5 28.22 19.83 26.38
N LEU A 6 28.66 18.90 25.55
CA LEU A 6 27.83 18.23 24.58
C LEU A 6 26.61 17.77 25.37
N ILE A 7 25.49 18.47 25.22
CA ILE A 7 24.20 17.82 25.38
C ILE A 7 24.15 16.89 24.16
N GLU A 8 24.93 15.81 24.23
CA GLU A 8 24.73 14.60 23.46
C GLU A 8 23.37 14.14 23.91
N ASN A 9 22.34 14.60 23.20
CA ASN A 9 20.98 14.16 23.35
C ASN A 9 20.97 12.73 22.81
N PRO A 10 21.03 11.68 23.67
CA PRO A 10 21.21 10.31 23.20
C PRO A 10 19.89 9.71 22.70
N SER A 11 18.83 10.52 22.50
CA SER A 11 17.47 10.02 22.33
C SER A 11 16.63 10.81 21.34
N ARG A 12 17.22 11.45 20.33
CA ARG A 12 16.46 11.71 19.10
C ARG A 12 16.35 10.38 18.36
N SER A 13 15.20 9.72 18.47
CA SER A 13 14.89 8.54 17.65
C SER A 13 15.11 8.94 16.20
N PHE A 14 16.13 8.38 15.54
CA PHE A 14 16.39 8.59 14.12
C PHE A 14 15.26 8.04 13.22
N VAL A 15 14.38 7.23 13.81
CA VAL A 15 13.27 6.56 13.16
C VAL A 15 11.98 7.00 13.83
N ASP A 16 11.11 7.67 13.06
CA ASP A 16 9.76 8.03 13.52
C ASP A 16 8.83 6.82 13.39
N TRP A 17 8.88 5.93 14.40
CA TRP A 17 7.99 4.78 14.52
C TRP A 17 6.50 5.10 14.36
N PRO A 18 5.97 6.21 14.93
CA PRO A 18 4.57 6.56 14.73
C PRO A 18 4.22 6.80 13.25
N ALA A 19 5.13 7.41 12.48
CA ALA A 19 4.94 7.67 11.05
C ALA A 19 4.95 6.37 10.23
N ILE A 20 5.80 5.40 10.60
CA ILE A 20 5.83 4.06 9.98
C ILE A 20 4.50 3.33 10.20
N PHE A 21 4.00 3.31 11.43
CA PHE A 21 2.72 2.65 11.73
C PHE A 21 1.55 3.35 11.06
N ALA A 22 1.55 4.69 11.00
CA ALA A 22 0.52 5.45 10.30
C ALA A 22 0.50 5.13 8.79
N GLY A 23 1.67 5.08 8.14
CA GLY A 23 1.76 4.72 6.72
C GLY A 23 1.32 3.28 6.45
N THR A 24 1.70 2.34 7.32
CA THR A 24 1.28 0.93 7.23
C THR A 24 -0.23 0.76 7.38
N ALA A 25 -0.85 1.47 8.34
CA ALA A 25 -2.29 1.44 8.55
C ALA A 25 -3.05 1.98 7.32
N ILE A 26 -2.54 3.05 6.71
CA ILE A 26 -3.19 3.65 5.54
C ILE A 26 -2.98 2.78 4.29
N ALA A 27 -1.79 2.24 4.07
CA ALA A 27 -1.53 1.31 2.98
C ALA A 27 -2.44 0.07 3.07
N SER A 28 -2.54 -0.55 4.25
CA SER A 28 -3.38 -1.73 4.45
C SER A 28 -4.87 -1.41 4.30
N GLY A 29 -5.32 -0.25 4.81
CA GLY A 29 -6.68 0.25 4.58
C GLY A 29 -6.99 0.47 3.09
N THR A 30 -6.07 1.09 2.35
CA THR A 30 -6.23 1.29 0.90
C THR A 30 -6.33 -0.03 0.14
N VAL A 31 -5.47 -1.01 0.46
CA VAL A 31 -5.54 -2.35 -0.13
C VAL A 31 -6.89 -3.01 0.17
N ALA A 32 -7.39 -2.91 1.40
CA ALA A 32 -8.68 -3.49 1.78
C ALA A 32 -9.84 -2.88 0.98
N VAL A 33 -9.87 -1.54 0.84
CA VAL A 33 -10.90 -0.82 0.06
C VAL A 33 -10.84 -1.21 -1.41
N LEU A 34 -9.66 -1.21 -2.01
CA LEU A 34 -9.48 -1.55 -3.43
C LEU A 34 -9.82 -3.02 -3.70
N THR A 35 -9.53 -3.92 -2.76
CA THR A 35 -9.89 -5.34 -2.85
C THR A 35 -11.40 -5.53 -2.78
N ALA A 36 -12.07 -4.85 -1.84
CA ALA A 36 -13.53 -4.89 -1.74
C ALA A 36 -14.19 -4.33 -3.01
N PHE A 37 -13.65 -3.24 -3.56
CA PHE A 37 -14.10 -2.64 -4.81
C PHE A 37 -13.90 -3.59 -6.01
N ALA A 38 -12.75 -4.25 -6.13
CA ALA A 38 -12.51 -5.27 -7.15
C ALA A 38 -13.48 -6.46 -7.03
N GLY A 39 -13.81 -6.86 -5.80
CA GLY A 39 -14.86 -7.84 -5.50
C GLY A 39 -16.22 -7.40 -6.03
N GLY A 40 -16.62 -6.16 -5.73
CA GLY A 40 -17.88 -5.58 -6.20
C GLY A 40 -17.97 -5.43 -7.72
N LEU A 41 -16.86 -5.15 -8.40
CA LEU A 41 -16.79 -5.10 -9.87
C LEU A 41 -16.79 -6.49 -10.55
N GLY A 42 -16.71 -7.58 -9.78
CA GLY A 42 -16.62 -8.92 -10.35
C GLY A 42 -15.27 -9.22 -11.00
N LEU A 43 -14.20 -8.46 -10.68
CA LEU A 43 -12.85 -8.74 -11.17
C LEU A 43 -12.30 -10.07 -10.63
N ASN A 44 -12.89 -10.57 -9.54
CA ASN A 44 -12.61 -11.89 -8.96
C ASN A 44 -13.40 -13.04 -9.60
N ALA A 45 -14.40 -12.73 -10.45
CA ALA A 45 -15.27 -13.73 -11.08
C ALA A 45 -14.65 -14.32 -12.37
N ILE A 46 -13.36 -14.65 -12.31
CA ILE A 46 -12.66 -15.31 -13.41
C ILE A 46 -12.98 -16.81 -13.30
N SER A 47 -13.95 -17.27 -14.08
CA SER A 47 -14.30 -18.70 -14.14
C SER A 47 -13.35 -19.43 -15.08
N ALA A 48 -12.63 -20.42 -14.56
CA ALA A 48 -11.78 -21.34 -15.32
C ALA A 48 -12.51 -22.68 -15.58
N ASP A 49 -13.80 -22.62 -15.93
CA ASP A 49 -14.58 -23.82 -16.22
C ASP A 49 -14.28 -24.34 -17.65
N ASN A 50 -14.32 -25.66 -17.80
CA ASN A 50 -13.78 -26.47 -18.92
C ASN A 50 -14.49 -26.32 -20.28
N GLY A 51 -15.06 -25.14 -20.58
CA GLY A 51 -15.74 -24.89 -21.85
C GLY A 51 -16.07 -23.42 -22.16
N GLY A 52 -15.74 -22.48 -21.27
CA GLY A 52 -15.92 -21.04 -21.50
C GLY A 52 -14.57 -20.37 -21.74
N GLU A 53 -14.40 -19.69 -22.88
CA GLU A 53 -13.19 -18.95 -23.17
C GLU A 53 -12.92 -17.91 -22.07
N LEU A 54 -11.78 -18.04 -21.38
CA LEU A 54 -11.27 -17.00 -20.50
C LEU A 54 -11.14 -15.72 -21.32
N SER A 55 -11.97 -14.72 -21.04
CA SER A 55 -11.90 -13.44 -21.74
C SER A 55 -10.55 -12.78 -21.41
N ILE A 56 -9.62 -12.84 -22.35
CA ILE A 56 -8.27 -12.26 -22.24
C ILE A 56 -8.38 -10.76 -21.91
N THR A 57 -9.38 -10.07 -22.48
CA THR A 57 -9.69 -8.68 -22.15
C THR A 57 -9.99 -8.51 -20.66
N TRP A 58 -10.77 -9.42 -20.07
CA TRP A 58 -11.11 -9.36 -18.64
C TRP A 58 -9.90 -9.65 -17.76
N LEU A 59 -9.04 -10.59 -18.16
CA LEU A 59 -7.76 -10.85 -17.47
C LEU A 59 -6.84 -9.64 -17.50
N ILE A 60 -6.72 -8.95 -18.64
CA ILE A 60 -5.90 -7.73 -18.77
C ILE A 60 -6.44 -6.63 -17.85
N VAL A 61 -7.75 -6.41 -17.83
CA VAL A 61 -8.38 -5.39 -16.98
C VAL A 61 -8.16 -5.69 -15.51
N THR A 62 -8.40 -6.93 -15.07
CA THR A 62 -8.14 -7.34 -13.67
C THR A 62 -6.67 -7.18 -13.31
N GLY A 63 -5.76 -7.66 -14.15
CA GLY A 63 -4.32 -7.56 -13.92
C GLY A 63 -3.84 -6.11 -13.83
N LEU A 64 -4.29 -5.25 -14.74
CA LEU A 64 -3.97 -3.83 -14.73
C LEU A 64 -4.51 -3.15 -13.46
N PHE A 65 -5.74 -3.45 -13.07
CA PHE A 65 -6.35 -2.92 -11.85
C PHE A 65 -5.54 -3.28 -10.60
N VAL A 66 -5.09 -4.53 -10.49
CA VAL A 66 -4.25 -4.99 -9.37
C VAL A 66 -2.93 -4.24 -9.32
N VAL A 67 -2.24 -4.08 -10.45
CA VAL A 67 -0.97 -3.35 -10.51
C VAL A 67 -1.15 -1.88 -10.10
N LEU A 68 -2.18 -1.22 -10.63
CA LEU A 68 -2.47 0.17 -10.27
C LEU A 68 -2.83 0.32 -8.79
N SER A 69 -3.60 -0.63 -8.25
CA SER A 69 -3.97 -0.66 -6.84
C SER A 69 -2.74 -0.82 -5.93
N MET A 70 -1.81 -1.68 -6.33
CA MET A 70 -0.55 -1.93 -5.64
C MET A 70 0.31 -0.66 -5.58
N VAL A 71 0.51 -0.02 -6.74
CA VAL A 71 1.29 1.22 -6.84
C VAL A 71 0.65 2.34 -6.01
N ALA A 72 -0.66 2.55 -6.14
CA ALA A 72 -1.39 3.56 -5.38
C ALA A 72 -1.26 3.35 -3.87
N SER A 73 -1.39 2.11 -3.40
CA SER A 73 -1.31 1.78 -1.97
C SER A 73 0.09 2.03 -1.40
N TYR A 74 1.14 1.67 -2.15
CA TYR A 74 2.53 1.91 -1.72
C TYR A 74 2.92 3.38 -1.77
N MET A 75 2.46 4.13 -2.77
CA MET A 75 2.68 5.58 -2.80
C MET A 75 2.01 6.27 -1.62
N LEU A 76 0.77 5.92 -1.30
CA LEU A 76 0.03 6.48 -0.16
C LEU A 76 0.69 6.16 1.18
N GLY A 77 1.05 4.90 1.41
CA GLY A 77 1.75 4.49 2.64
C GLY A 77 3.12 5.15 2.77
N GLY A 78 3.90 5.14 1.70
CA GLY A 78 5.24 5.72 1.67
C GLY A 78 5.25 7.23 1.88
N TYR A 79 4.34 7.97 1.24
CA TYR A 79 4.20 9.41 1.45
C TYR A 79 3.88 9.76 2.91
N ILE A 80 3.09 8.92 3.59
CA ILE A 80 2.67 9.16 4.96
C ILE A 80 3.74 8.80 5.98
N THR A 81 4.61 7.83 5.66
CA THR A 81 5.76 7.50 6.49
C THR A 81 6.94 8.47 6.27
N GLY A 82 7.07 9.04 5.07
CA GLY A 82 8.16 9.96 4.74
C GLY A 82 7.91 11.44 5.06
N ARG A 83 6.71 11.79 5.56
CA ARG A 83 6.36 13.13 6.05
C ARG A 83 6.57 13.22 7.55
#